data_AF-A0A4Q2E1M5-F1
#
_entry.id   AF-A0A4Q2E1M5-F1
#
_cell.length_a   1.000
_cell.length_b   1.000
_cell.length_c   1.000
_cell.angle_alpha   90.00
_cell.angle_beta   90.00
_cell.angle_gamma   90.00
#
_symmetry.space_group_name_H-M   'P 1'
#
loop_
_entity.id
_entity.type
_entity.pdbx_description
1 polymer ?
#
loop_
_entity_poly.entity_id
_entity_poly.type
_entity_poly.pdbx_seq_one_letter_code
_entity_poly.pdbx_strand_id
1 'polypeptide(L)'
;MQGQSEFFTQRSWPRWLIWLYLHFNRYASEKLPCAQKRYLDETKRLYGALEIRLTGREYLAGTGKGKYSLADIKTFPWVKTHQHACIETLDEWPNLKAGLERAVAREASESGAKVGGYD
;
A
#
# COMPACT_ATOMS: atom_id res chain seq x y z
N MET A 1 19.90 -52.68 -18.10
CA MET A 1 19.56 -51.62 -19.07
C MET A 1 19.56 -50.29 -18.35
N GLN A 2 20.47 -49.41 -18.74
CA GLN A 2 20.62 -48.02 -18.33
C GLN A 2 19.48 -47.16 -18.89
N GLY A 3 19.18 -46.03 -18.24
CA GLY A 3 18.25 -45.03 -18.75
C GLY A 3 17.86 -43.97 -17.75
N GLN A 4 18.84 -43.36 -17.08
CA GLN A 4 18.66 -42.05 -16.45
C GLN A 4 18.70 -41.01 -17.58
N SER A 5 17.59 -40.35 -17.90
CA SER A 5 17.61 -39.05 -18.56
C SER A 5 16.25 -38.35 -18.48
N GLU A 6 16.29 -37.18 -17.84
CA GLU A 6 15.55 -35.98 -18.18
C GLU A 6 14.25 -35.62 -17.43
N PHE A 7 14.27 -34.39 -16.92
CA PHE A 7 13.18 -33.55 -16.40
C PHE A 7 12.74 -33.64 -14.93
N PHE A 8 13.68 -33.83 -14.00
CA PHE A 8 13.45 -33.49 -12.57
C PHE A 8 14.00 -32.12 -12.13
N THR A 9 14.08 -31.13 -13.03
CA THR A 9 14.62 -29.80 -12.69
C THR A 9 13.88 -28.67 -13.40
N GLN A 10 12.66 -28.30 -12.95
CA GLN A 10 12.30 -26.87 -12.86
C GLN A 10 11.13 -26.59 -11.89
N ARG A 11 11.52 -26.21 -10.66
CA ARG A 11 11.03 -25.03 -9.92
C ARG A 11 9.54 -24.64 -10.03
N SER A 12 8.90 -24.86 -8.88
CA SER A 12 8.04 -23.91 -8.17
C SER A 12 6.79 -23.43 -8.91
N TRP A 13 5.72 -24.18 -8.65
CA TRP A 13 4.35 -23.69 -8.45
C TRP A 13 4.33 -22.37 -7.63
N PRO A 14 3.78 -21.26 -8.18
CA PRO A 14 2.80 -20.46 -7.42
C PRO A 14 1.64 -19.90 -8.27
N ARG A 15 1.45 -20.40 -9.52
CA ARG A 15 0.44 -19.85 -10.44
C ARG A 15 -1.02 -20.18 -10.06
N TRP A 16 -1.25 -21.34 -9.46
CA TRP A 16 -2.60 -21.80 -9.09
C TRP A 16 -3.16 -21.14 -7.83
N LEU A 17 -2.30 -20.78 -6.86
CA LEU A 17 -2.72 -20.09 -5.64
C LEU A 17 -3.15 -18.64 -5.91
N ILE A 18 -2.49 -17.96 -6.86
CA ILE A 18 -2.85 -16.60 -7.27
C ILE A 18 -4.20 -16.58 -8.02
N TRP A 19 -4.50 -17.62 -8.80
CA TRP A 19 -5.78 -17.74 -9.51
C TRP A 19 -6.96 -17.98 -8.56
N LEU A 20 -6.80 -18.87 -7.56
CA LEU A 20 -7.82 -19.09 -6.54
C LEU A 20 -8.08 -17.83 -5.70
N TYR A 21 -7.02 -17.10 -5.34
CA TYR A 21 -7.12 -15.86 -4.57
C TYR A 21 -7.90 -14.78 -5.31
N LEU A 22 -7.63 -14.57 -6.61
CA LEU A 22 -8.35 -13.59 -7.42
C LEU A 22 -9.84 -13.97 -7.62
N HIS A 23 -10.15 -15.26 -7.69
CA HIS A 23 -11.52 -15.75 -7.83
C HIS A 23 -12.34 -15.52 -6.54
N PHE A 24 -11.81 -15.88 -5.37
CA PHE A 24 -12.50 -15.69 -4.09
C PHE A 24 -12.65 -14.21 -3.71
N ASN A 25 -11.63 -13.39 -3.96
CA ASN A 25 -11.65 -12.00 -3.50
C ASN A 25 -12.56 -11.08 -4.33
N ARG A 26 -12.95 -11.49 -5.55
CA ARG A 26 -13.78 -10.68 -6.46
C ARG A 26 -15.26 -11.12 -6.50
N TYR A 27 -15.59 -12.33 -6.06
CA TYR A 27 -16.95 -12.90 -6.16
C TYR A 27 -17.57 -13.35 -4.81
N ALA A 28 -16.86 -13.20 -3.68
CA ALA A 28 -17.42 -13.56 -2.39
C ALA A 28 -18.46 -12.52 -1.93
N SER A 29 -19.73 -12.89 -2.06
CA SER A 29 -20.91 -12.11 -1.68
C SER A 29 -21.10 -11.93 -0.17
N GLU A 30 -20.34 -12.66 0.66
CA GLU A 30 -20.42 -12.56 2.12
C GLU A 30 -19.22 -11.82 2.70
N LYS A 31 -19.50 -10.69 3.37
CA LYS A 31 -18.50 -9.91 4.10
C LYS A 31 -17.96 -10.77 5.25
N LEU A 32 -16.78 -11.35 5.09
CA LEU A 32 -16.03 -12.02 6.16
C LEU A 32 -15.53 -10.95 7.16
N PRO A 33 -16.21 -10.74 8.31
CA PRO A 33 -15.94 -9.59 9.17
C PRO A 33 -14.58 -9.71 9.87
N CYS A 34 -14.12 -10.95 10.12
CA CYS A 34 -12.86 -11.25 10.77
C CYS A 34 -11.64 -10.87 9.90
N ALA A 35 -11.72 -11.09 8.58
CA ALA A 35 -10.65 -10.72 7.65
C ALA A 35 -10.56 -9.18 7.52
N GLN A 36 -11.71 -8.51 7.38
CA GLN A 36 -11.77 -7.05 7.28
C GLN A 36 -11.19 -6.37 8.53
N LYS A 37 -11.55 -6.86 9.73
CA LYS A 37 -11.03 -6.31 10.98
C LYS A 37 -9.51 -6.48 11.11
N ARG A 38 -8.97 -7.65 10.78
CA ARG A 38 -7.51 -7.90 10.85
C ARG A 38 -6.73 -6.95 9.95
N TYR A 39 -7.18 -6.74 8.71
CA TYR A 39 -6.51 -5.85 7.78
C TYR A 39 -6.69 -4.38 8.18
N LEU A 40 -7.86 -4.00 8.71
CA LEU A 40 -8.10 -2.66 9.24
C LEU A 40 -7.17 -2.34 10.41
N ASP A 41 -7.06 -3.25 11.39
CA ASP A 41 -6.20 -3.08 12.56
C ASP A 41 -4.73 -2.93 12.15
N GLU A 42 -4.28 -3.71 11.15
CA GLU A 42 -2.92 -3.59 10.61
C GLU A 42 -2.72 -2.27 9.84
N THR A 43 -3.69 -1.80 9.07
CA THR A 43 -3.62 -0.47 8.42
C THR A 43 -3.50 0.64 9.45
N LYS A 44 -4.29 0.60 10.53
CA LYS A 44 -4.19 1.56 11.64
C LYS A 44 -2.80 1.50 12.31
N ARG A 45 -2.24 0.31 12.51
CA ARG A 45 -0.89 0.14 13.04
C ARG A 45 0.18 0.77 12.13
N LEU A 46 0.05 0.59 10.81
CA LEU A 46 0.95 1.21 9.83
C LEU A 46 0.84 2.73 9.82
N TYR A 47 -0.38 3.27 9.89
CA TYR A 47 -0.60 4.72 9.97
C TYR A 47 -0.03 5.30 11.26
N GLY A 48 -0.17 4.60 12.40
CA GLY A 48 0.48 4.98 13.65
C GLY A 48 2.01 5.00 13.55
N ALA A 49 2.62 4.03 12.86
CA ALA A 49 4.06 4.04 12.62
C ALA A 49 4.51 5.23 11.76
N LEU A 50 3.73 5.60 10.74
CA LEU A 50 4.00 6.75 9.89
C LEU A 50 3.82 8.08 10.65
N GLU A 51 2.80 8.19 11.50
CA GLU A 51 2.56 9.35 12.35
C GLU A 51 3.74 9.62 13.30
N ILE A 52 4.21 8.58 13.98
CA ILE A 52 5.40 8.66 14.84
C ILE A 52 6.62 9.07 14.01
N ARG A 53 6.78 8.48 12.82
CA ARG A 53 7.91 8.81 11.94
C ARG A 53 7.89 10.27 11.49
N LEU A 54 6.71 10.84 11.28
CA LEU A 54 6.51 12.22 10.84
C LEU A 54 6.51 13.22 12.01
N THR A 55 6.65 12.77 13.25
CA THR A 55 6.76 13.67 14.41
C THR A 55 8.03 14.53 14.28
N GLY A 56 7.82 15.85 14.17
CA GLY A 56 8.92 16.81 13.96
C GLY A 56 9.58 16.74 12.58
N ARG A 57 8.96 16.04 11.62
CA ARG A 57 9.48 15.88 10.25
C ARG A 57 8.44 16.26 9.21
N GLU A 58 8.91 16.77 8.09
CA GLU A 58 8.09 17.13 6.94
C GLU A 58 7.92 15.95 5.97
N TYR A 59 8.94 15.09 5.85
CA TYR A 59 9.00 13.93 4.94
C TYR A 59 9.60 12.67 5.58
N LEU A 60 9.31 11.50 5.01
CA LEU A 60 9.64 10.19 5.59
C LEU A 60 11.15 9.87 5.58
N ALA A 61 11.86 10.31 4.55
CA ALA A 61 13.29 10.05 4.37
C ALA A 61 14.13 11.33 4.55
N GLY A 62 15.44 11.15 4.77
CA GLY A 62 16.38 12.27 4.94
C GLY A 62 16.67 12.63 6.40
N THR A 63 17.67 13.50 6.56
CA THR A 63 18.13 14.03 7.86
C THR A 63 17.36 15.28 8.26
N GLY A 64 17.37 15.64 9.54
CA GLY A 64 16.63 16.78 10.08
C GLY A 64 15.12 16.65 9.84
N LYS A 65 14.52 17.66 9.22
CA LYS A 65 13.10 17.69 8.85
C LYS A 65 12.72 16.69 7.74
N GLY A 66 13.69 16.00 7.14
CA GLY A 66 13.44 15.09 6.02
C GLY A 66 13.38 15.82 4.69
N LYS A 67 13.54 15.05 3.60
CA LYS A 67 13.53 15.51 2.22
C LYS A 67 12.57 14.63 1.43
N TYR A 68 11.74 15.26 0.59
CA TYR A 68 10.85 14.54 -0.31
C TYR A 68 11.64 13.54 -1.16
N SER A 69 11.21 12.29 -1.11
CA SER A 69 11.97 11.17 -1.66
C SER A 69 11.04 10.13 -2.29
N LEU A 70 11.64 9.08 -2.86
CA LEU A 70 10.90 7.93 -3.36
C LEU A 70 10.05 7.25 -2.27
N ALA A 71 10.43 7.36 -0.99
CA ALA A 71 9.63 6.81 0.11
C ALA A 71 8.27 7.50 0.22
N ASP A 72 8.25 8.83 0.07
CA ASP A 72 7.04 9.65 0.10
C ASP A 72 6.15 9.37 -1.12
N ILE A 73 6.76 9.31 -2.31
CA ILE A 73 6.07 9.00 -3.58
C ILE A 73 5.38 7.63 -3.53
N LYS A 74 6.02 6.63 -2.90
CA LYS A 74 5.46 5.29 -2.79
C LYS A 74 4.42 5.16 -1.69
N THR A 75 4.49 5.96 -0.64
CA THR A 75 3.63 5.80 0.55
C THR A 75 2.35 6.63 0.43
N PHE A 76 2.46 7.90 0.06
CA PHE A 76 1.33 8.82 0.10
C PHE A 76 0.17 8.48 -0.85
N PRO A 77 0.36 7.87 -2.04
CA PRO A 77 -0.77 7.41 -2.85
C PRO A 77 -1.63 6.33 -2.17
N TRP A 78 -1.02 5.43 -1.38
CA TRP A 78 -1.77 4.45 -0.58
C TRP A 78 -2.47 5.07 0.63
N VAL A 79 -1.91 6.14 1.19
CA VAL A 79 -2.57 6.91 2.25
C VAL A 79 -3.72 7.73 1.68
N LYS A 80 -3.58 8.31 0.48
CA LYS A 80 -4.65 9.04 -0.22
C LYS A 80 -5.90 8.19 -0.44
N THR A 81 -5.72 6.89 -0.67
CA THR A 81 -6.82 5.93 -0.89
C THR A 81 -7.32 5.28 0.41
N HIS A 82 -7.10 5.91 1.57
CA HIS A 82 -7.50 5.39 2.90
C HIS A 82 -8.97 4.95 3.01
N GLN A 83 -9.87 5.60 2.26
CA GLN A 83 -11.30 5.23 2.22
C GLN A 83 -11.53 3.81 1.69
N HIS A 84 -10.70 3.33 0.76
CA HIS A 84 -10.75 1.95 0.28
C HIS A 84 -10.30 0.94 1.34
N ALA A 85 -9.55 1.39 2.36
CA ALA A 85 -9.17 0.60 3.53
C ALA A 85 -10.17 0.73 4.68
N CYS A 86 -11.40 1.22 4.43
CA CYS A 86 -12.44 1.45 5.44
C CYS A 86 -12.04 2.46 6.54
N ILE A 87 -11.15 3.40 6.22
CA ILE A 87 -10.78 4.52 7.10
C ILE A 87 -11.40 5.79 6.51
N GLU A 88 -12.37 6.38 7.20
CA GLU A 88 -13.11 7.53 6.68
C GLU A 88 -12.32 8.83 6.73
N THR A 89 -11.57 9.06 7.82
CA THR A 89 -10.74 10.26 8.01
C THR A 89 -9.35 9.92 8.54
N LEU A 90 -8.41 10.84 8.33
CA LEU A 90 -7.03 10.76 8.85
C LEU A 90 -6.84 11.62 10.10
N ASP A 91 -7.91 12.03 10.79
CA ASP A 91 -7.83 12.98 11.90
C ASP A 91 -7.14 12.38 13.14
N GLU A 92 -7.12 11.04 13.26
CA GLU A 92 -6.32 10.31 14.26
C GLU A 92 -4.80 10.47 14.03
N TRP A 93 -4.36 10.86 12.83
CA TRP A 93 -2.94 10.98 12.44
C TRP A 93 -2.65 12.35 11.80
N PRO A 94 -2.59 13.42 12.61
CA PRO A 94 -2.46 14.80 12.11
C PRO A 94 -1.13 15.05 11.37
N ASN A 95 -0.02 14.46 11.79
CA ASN A 95 1.27 14.64 11.09
C ASN A 95 1.27 13.90 9.74
N LEU A 96 0.66 12.72 9.68
CA LEU A 96 0.45 11.97 8.45
C LEU A 96 -0.44 12.74 7.47
N LYS A 97 -1.55 13.29 7.94
CA LYS A 97 -2.46 14.12 7.15
C LYS A 97 -1.74 15.34 6.57
N ALA A 98 -1.01 16.08 7.41
CA ALA A 98 -0.22 17.23 6.96
C ALA A 98 0.88 16.84 5.95
N GLY A 99 1.53 15.68 6.14
CA GLY A 99 2.50 15.13 5.19
C GLY A 99 1.89 14.81 3.83
N LEU A 100 0.71 14.18 3.83
CA LEU A 100 -0.05 13.86 2.62
C LEU A 100 -0.45 15.14 1.88
N GLU A 101 -1.03 16.12 2.58
CA GLU A 101 -1.44 17.40 1.98
C GLU A 101 -0.26 18.13 1.32
N ARG A 102 0.90 18.19 2.00
CA ARG A 102 2.12 18.74 1.43
C ARG A 102 2.58 17.98 0.18
N ALA A 103 2.48 16.66 0.17
CA ALA A 103 2.88 15.85 -0.97
C ALA A 103 1.93 16.00 -2.17
N VAL A 104 0.62 16.11 -1.91
CA VAL A 104 -0.41 16.28 -2.95
C VAL A 104 -0.40 17.69 -3.54
N ALA A 105 -0.12 18.72 -2.74
CA ALA A 105 -0.01 20.12 -3.19
C ALA A 105 1.17 20.38 -4.16
N ARG A 106 2.01 19.37 -4.46
CA ARG A 106 3.11 19.51 -5.41
C ARG A 106 2.56 19.41 -6.84
N GLU A 107 2.97 20.34 -7.69
CA GLU A 107 2.64 20.37 -9.13
C GLU A 107 3.03 19.07 -9.87
N ALA A 108 4.12 18.43 -9.44
CA ALA A 108 4.53 17.11 -9.94
C ALA A 108 3.54 15.98 -9.58
N SER A 109 2.86 16.09 -8.43
CA SER A 109 1.83 15.14 -8.00
C SER A 109 0.54 15.33 -8.79
N GLU A 110 0.18 16.57 -9.14
CA GLU A 110 -0.94 16.86 -10.05
C GLU A 110 -0.68 16.31 -11.46
N SER A 111 0.55 16.50 -11.96
CA SER A 111 0.96 15.99 -13.27
C SER A 111 0.94 14.46 -13.32
N GLY A 112 1.42 13.79 -12.26
CA GLY A 112 1.36 12.33 -12.14
C GLY A 112 -0.06 11.79 -12.04
N ALA A 113 -0.97 12.49 -11.36
CA ALA A 113 -2.38 12.09 -11.27
C ALA A 113 -3.10 12.13 -12.63
N LYS A 114 -2.75 13.09 -13.51
CA LYS A 114 -3.33 13.22 -14.85
C LYS A 114 -2.97 12.07 -15.80
N VAL A 115 -1.81 11.43 -15.61
CA VAL A 115 -1.37 10.30 -16.45
C VAL A 115 -2.05 8.99 -16.06
N GLY A 116 -2.54 8.87 -14.82
CA GLY A 116 -3.22 7.67 -14.31
C GLY A 116 -4.74 7.64 -14.52
N GLY A 117 -5.33 8.70 -15.09
CA GLY A 117 -6.72 8.69 -15.50
C GLY A 117 -6.86 7.80 -16.74
N TYR A 118 -7.54 6.66 -16.60
CA TYR A 118 -8.01 5.88 -17.74
C TYR A 118 -9.16 6.66 -18.39
N ASP A 119 -8.97 7.05 -19.64
CA ASP A 119 -10.02 7.40 -20.60
C ASP A 119 -10.96 6.21 -20.89
#